data_AF-S0JKA6-F1
#
_entry.id   AF-S0JKA6-F1
#
_cell.length_a   1.000
_cell.length_b   1.000
_cell.length_c   1.000
_cell.angle_alpha   90.00
_cell.angle_beta   90.00
_cell.angle_gamma   90.00
#
_symmetry.space_group_name_H-M   'P 1'
#
loop_
_entity.id
_entity.type
_entity.pdbx_description
1 polymer ?
#
loop_
_entity_poly.entity_id
_entity_poly.type
_entity_poly.pdbx_seq_one_letter_code
_entity_poly.pdbx_strand_id
1 'polypeptide(L)'
;MKKILKKSVSLLLALTVVAGSLLFLPYKGDTAEAASAWYIPTSCKNMVFYCAPDDLPATYVTLKVYRQGSSKKPKASSIKSLTTSDSSIARPWIDKAGDIRIYFFKKAGTADISFQIGRQTLSSRITVKEYTNPLASFKVGKKDFTSRFNYATEYNYFHTSDMKKEMVSIKAAKGWKISSMKMQYGSGTYEISSCKKSSFSKKVAFKGNLDYITVTMYHAKTKSYVTLTWNCIRE
;
A
#
# COMPACT_ATOMS: atom_id res chain seq x y z
N MET A 1 41.22 5.93 -39.59
CA MET A 1 40.89 5.37 -38.25
C MET A 1 40.07 6.39 -37.46
N LYS A 2 38.72 6.32 -37.49
CA LYS A 2 37.80 7.01 -36.53
C LYS A 2 36.29 6.81 -36.82
N LYS A 3 35.89 6.01 -37.82
CA LYS A 3 34.46 5.77 -38.13
C LYS A 3 33.97 4.32 -38.08
N ILE A 4 34.83 3.34 -37.74
CA ILE A 4 34.44 1.92 -37.66
C ILE A 4 34.33 1.41 -36.19
N LEU A 5 34.75 2.21 -35.20
CA LEU A 5 34.76 1.81 -33.79
C LEU A 5 33.49 2.21 -32.99
N LYS A 6 32.39 2.56 -33.67
CA LYS A 6 31.11 2.94 -33.00
C LYS A 6 29.95 1.98 -33.25
N LYS A 7 30.16 0.87 -33.97
CA LYS A 7 29.12 -0.15 -34.20
C LYS A 7 29.39 -1.52 -33.57
N SER A 8 30.53 -1.70 -32.90
CA SER A 8 30.93 -2.97 -32.27
C SER A 8 30.73 -3.03 -30.76
N VAL A 9 30.32 -1.94 -30.09
CA VAL A 9 30.04 -1.95 -28.64
C VAL A 9 28.58 -2.34 -28.33
N SER A 10 27.66 -2.16 -29.28
CA SER A 10 26.23 -2.45 -29.06
C SER A 10 25.84 -3.91 -29.30
N LEU A 11 26.76 -4.77 -29.73
CA LEU A 11 26.49 -6.20 -29.93
C LEU A 11 27.12 -7.10 -28.84
N LEU A 12 27.93 -6.54 -27.94
CA LEU A 12 28.60 -7.28 -26.85
C LEU A 12 27.83 -7.23 -25.51
N LEU A 13 26.71 -6.53 -25.44
CA LEU A 13 25.80 -6.56 -24.28
C LEU A 13 24.63 -7.56 -24.43
N ALA A 14 24.53 -8.24 -25.58
CA ALA A 14 23.42 -9.15 -25.89
C ALA A 14 23.80 -10.64 -25.85
N LEU A 15 25.02 -10.99 -25.45
CA LEU A 15 25.49 -12.37 -25.33
C LEU A 15 26.26 -12.58 -24.02
N THR A 16 25.54 -12.54 -22.90
CA THR A 16 25.99 -13.17 -21.64
C THR A 16 24.78 -13.70 -20.87
N VAL A 17 23.87 -14.35 -21.60
CA VAL A 17 22.94 -15.32 -21.04
C VAL A 17 23.30 -16.63 -21.73
N VAL A 18 23.39 -17.72 -20.98
CA VAL A 18 23.88 -19.06 -21.37
C VAL A 18 25.38 -19.29 -21.13
N ALA A 19 25.76 -19.40 -19.85
CA ALA A 19 26.79 -20.35 -19.39
C ALA A 19 26.72 -20.44 -17.85
N GLY A 20 25.96 -21.42 -17.37
CA GLY A 20 25.77 -21.67 -15.94
C GLY A 20 24.75 -22.75 -15.63
N SER A 21 24.47 -23.63 -16.58
CA SER A 21 23.82 -24.91 -16.32
C SER A 21 24.92 -25.95 -16.21
N LEU A 22 25.30 -26.31 -14.98
CA LEU A 22 25.71 -27.65 -14.58
C LEU A 22 26.05 -27.63 -13.09
N LEU A 23 25.46 -28.59 -12.37
CA LEU A 23 25.57 -28.87 -10.93
C LEU A 23 24.62 -28.11 -10.01
N PHE A 24 23.31 -28.19 -10.29
CA PHE A 24 22.33 -28.25 -9.20
C PHE A 24 21.99 -29.73 -8.96
N LEU A 25 22.62 -30.32 -7.94
CA LEU A 25 22.08 -31.52 -7.30
C LEU A 25 20.60 -31.26 -6.94
N PRO A 26 19.69 -32.25 -7.06
CA PRO A 26 18.32 -32.04 -6.66
C PRO A 26 18.30 -31.75 -5.15
N TYR A 27 18.06 -30.49 -4.81
CA TYR A 27 17.80 -30.09 -3.44
C TYR A 27 16.58 -30.88 -2.97
N LYS A 28 16.77 -31.75 -1.97
CA LYS A 28 15.77 -32.68 -1.42
C LYS A 28 14.74 -31.95 -0.54
N GLY A 29 14.24 -30.82 -1.02
CA GLY A 29 13.13 -30.07 -0.43
C GLY A 29 12.05 -29.83 -1.49
N ASP A 30 10.84 -30.34 -1.24
CA ASP A 30 9.58 -29.94 -1.89
C ASP A 30 9.36 -30.28 -3.39
N THR A 31 9.46 -31.56 -3.77
CA THR A 31 8.93 -32.03 -5.08
C THR A 31 7.47 -31.65 -5.31
N ALA A 32 6.67 -31.58 -4.23
CA ALA A 32 5.26 -31.21 -4.28
C ALA A 32 5.01 -29.72 -4.59
N GLU A 33 5.83 -28.80 -4.06
CA GLU A 33 5.67 -27.35 -4.33
C GLU A 33 6.14 -27.02 -5.75
N ALA A 34 7.22 -27.67 -6.19
CA ALA A 34 7.79 -27.44 -7.53
C ALA A 34 6.90 -27.96 -8.67
N ALA A 35 6.08 -28.97 -8.41
CA ALA A 35 5.11 -29.53 -9.37
C ALA A 35 3.73 -28.82 -9.31
N SER A 36 3.52 -27.93 -8.34
CA SER A 36 2.23 -27.24 -8.17
C SER A 36 2.13 -25.98 -9.01
N ALA A 37 0.93 -25.66 -9.46
CA ALA A 37 0.63 -24.37 -10.08
C ALA A 37 0.27 -23.34 -9.01
N TRP A 38 0.92 -22.17 -9.07
CA TRP A 38 0.76 -21.06 -8.13
C TRP A 38 0.15 -19.85 -8.82
N TYR A 39 -0.53 -18.99 -8.08
CA TYR A 39 -1.05 -17.74 -8.62
C TYR A 39 -1.05 -16.62 -7.58
N ILE A 40 -1.03 -15.39 -8.09
CA ILE A 40 -1.25 -14.18 -7.31
C ILE A 40 -2.72 -13.80 -7.50
N PRO A 41 -3.53 -13.69 -6.42
CA PRO A 41 -4.91 -13.23 -6.52
C PRO A 41 -5.00 -11.89 -7.21
N THR A 42 -6.02 -11.69 -8.05
CA THR A 42 -6.23 -10.43 -8.77
C THR A 42 -6.33 -9.23 -7.83
N SER A 43 -6.86 -9.40 -6.62
CA SER A 43 -6.94 -8.35 -5.59
C SER A 43 -5.60 -7.88 -5.06
N CYS A 44 -4.54 -8.71 -5.21
CA CYS A 44 -3.18 -8.42 -4.75
C CYS A 44 -2.19 -8.27 -5.92
N LYS A 45 -2.65 -8.45 -7.16
CA LYS A 45 -1.82 -8.34 -8.36
C LYS A 45 -1.87 -6.91 -8.90
N ASN A 46 -0.73 -6.39 -9.34
CA ASN A 46 -0.61 -5.09 -9.98
C ASN A 46 -1.14 -3.93 -9.12
N MET A 47 -0.78 -3.93 -7.83
CA MET A 47 -1.34 -3.01 -6.85
C MET A 47 -0.84 -1.58 -7.04
N VAL A 48 -1.72 -0.62 -6.73
CA VAL A 48 -1.41 0.79 -6.75
C VAL A 48 -1.50 1.35 -5.33
N PHE A 49 -0.48 2.09 -4.91
CA PHE A 49 -0.38 2.78 -3.64
C PHE A 49 -0.10 4.26 -3.84
N TYR A 50 -0.20 5.01 -2.76
CA TYR A 50 0.23 6.41 -2.70
C TYR A 50 1.43 6.48 -1.75
N CYS A 51 2.39 7.36 -2.04
CA CYS A 51 3.48 7.66 -1.12
C CYS A 51 2.90 7.96 0.27
N ALA A 52 3.52 7.39 1.31
CA ALA A 52 3.22 7.81 2.66
C ALA A 52 3.80 9.23 2.81
N PRO A 53 3.10 10.17 3.45
CA PRO A 53 3.71 11.45 3.79
C PRO A 53 4.84 11.25 4.81
N ASP A 54 5.71 12.25 4.95
CA ASP A 54 6.97 12.14 5.70
C ASP A 54 6.81 11.77 7.19
N ASP A 55 5.60 11.92 7.73
CA ASP A 55 5.23 11.64 9.12
C ASP A 55 5.00 10.16 9.42
N LEU A 56 4.92 9.30 8.40
CA LEU A 56 4.63 7.89 8.58
C LEU A 56 5.85 6.97 8.42
N PRO A 57 6.04 5.98 9.32
CA PRO A 57 7.02 4.94 9.11
C PRO A 57 6.58 4.02 7.98
N ALA A 58 7.54 3.35 7.36
CA ALA A 58 7.60 1.89 7.42
C ALA A 58 6.42 0.99 6.94
N THR A 59 5.33 1.43 6.30
CA THR A 59 4.22 0.59 5.80
C THR A 59 4.63 -0.47 4.75
N TYR A 60 4.16 -1.69 4.98
CA TYR A 60 4.27 -2.77 4.00
C TYR A 60 2.89 -3.30 3.63
N VAL A 61 2.82 -3.90 2.45
CA VAL A 61 1.68 -4.70 2.01
C VAL A 61 2.11 -6.14 1.81
N THR A 62 1.18 -7.07 1.94
CA THR A 62 1.44 -8.47 1.65
C THR A 62 0.99 -8.81 0.24
N LEU A 63 1.94 -9.22 -0.61
CA LEU A 63 1.67 -9.87 -1.87
C LEU A 63 1.38 -11.35 -1.60
N LYS A 64 0.09 -11.70 -1.61
CA LYS A 64 -0.37 -13.06 -1.36
C LYS A 64 -0.14 -13.96 -2.57
N VAL A 65 0.23 -15.22 -2.30
CA VAL A 65 0.42 -16.26 -3.31
C VAL A 65 -0.27 -17.53 -2.82
N TYR A 66 -1.02 -18.18 -3.69
CA TYR A 66 -1.73 -19.41 -3.36
C TYR A 66 -1.57 -20.47 -4.44
N ARG A 67 -1.70 -21.74 -4.03
CA ARG A 67 -1.77 -22.88 -4.94
C ARG A 67 -3.12 -22.88 -5.66
N GLN A 68 -3.12 -23.09 -6.97
CA GLN A 68 -4.35 -23.18 -7.77
C GLN A 68 -5.32 -24.22 -7.16
N GLY A 69 -6.61 -23.87 -7.13
CA GLY A 69 -7.66 -24.71 -6.55
C GLY A 69 -7.67 -24.79 -5.02
N SER A 70 -6.85 -24.00 -4.30
CA SER A 70 -6.85 -23.97 -2.84
C SER A 70 -6.42 -22.62 -2.26
N SER A 71 -6.54 -22.45 -0.94
CA SER A 71 -6.00 -21.31 -0.19
C SER A 71 -4.63 -21.63 0.45
N LYS A 72 -3.98 -22.71 0.01
CA LYS A 72 -2.68 -23.12 0.56
C LYS A 72 -1.59 -22.15 0.07
N LYS A 73 -0.80 -21.63 1.01
CA LYS A 73 0.35 -20.75 0.74
C LYS A 73 1.61 -21.58 0.44
N PRO A 74 2.56 -21.04 -0.35
CA PRO A 74 3.85 -21.68 -0.51
C PRO A 74 4.66 -21.60 0.79
N LYS A 75 5.55 -22.57 0.99
CA LYS A 75 6.55 -22.45 2.06
C LYS A 75 7.54 -21.34 1.72
N ALA A 76 8.00 -20.60 2.73
CA ALA A 76 9.01 -19.54 2.56
C ALA A 76 10.27 -20.05 1.85
N SER A 77 10.72 -21.27 2.16
CA SER A 77 11.88 -21.92 1.55
C SER A 77 11.71 -22.20 0.05
N SER A 78 10.47 -22.32 -0.44
CA SER A 78 10.14 -22.65 -1.83
C SER A 78 10.09 -21.42 -2.73
N ILE A 79 10.01 -20.22 -2.16
CA ILE A 79 10.07 -18.96 -2.89
C ILE A 79 11.55 -18.59 -3.09
N LYS A 80 11.98 -18.58 -4.35
CA LYS A 80 13.36 -18.28 -4.76
C LYS A 80 13.39 -17.06 -5.68
N SER A 81 14.59 -16.54 -5.91
CA SER A 81 14.84 -15.49 -6.91
C SER A 81 13.94 -14.25 -6.74
N LEU A 82 13.60 -13.90 -5.49
CA LEU A 82 12.79 -12.73 -5.21
C LEU A 82 13.60 -11.46 -5.53
N THR A 83 13.11 -10.70 -6.49
CA THR A 83 13.77 -9.51 -7.04
C THR A 83 12.79 -8.37 -7.22
N THR A 84 13.33 -7.16 -7.35
CA THR A 84 12.60 -5.93 -7.66
C THR A 84 13.36 -5.17 -8.74
N SER A 85 12.65 -4.56 -9.69
CA SER A 85 13.28 -3.71 -10.70
C SER A 85 13.77 -2.36 -10.17
N ASP A 86 13.20 -1.87 -9.06
CA ASP A 86 13.67 -0.64 -8.37
C ASP A 86 13.35 -0.74 -6.87
N SER A 87 14.38 -1.04 -6.06
CA SER A 87 14.24 -1.14 -4.61
C SER A 87 14.01 0.19 -3.90
N SER A 88 14.20 1.33 -4.58
CA SER A 88 13.86 2.65 -4.03
C SER A 88 12.35 2.92 -4.06
N ILE A 89 11.61 2.21 -4.90
CA ILE A 89 10.14 2.30 -5.01
C ILE A 89 9.47 1.20 -4.18
N ALA A 90 9.87 -0.06 -4.39
CA ALA A 90 9.29 -1.20 -3.71
C ALA A 90 10.37 -2.24 -3.35
N ARG A 91 10.56 -2.49 -2.05
CA ARG A 91 11.50 -3.47 -1.53
C ARG A 91 10.76 -4.70 -1.04
N PRO A 92 10.89 -5.86 -1.70
CA PRO A 92 10.22 -7.08 -1.26
C PRO A 92 11.05 -7.84 -0.22
N TRP A 93 10.40 -8.56 0.67
CA TRP A 93 11.01 -9.45 1.66
C TRP A 93 10.08 -10.63 1.96
N ILE A 94 10.63 -11.83 2.10
CA ILE A 94 9.86 -13.03 2.46
C ILE A 94 9.89 -13.16 3.97
N ASP A 95 8.72 -13.20 4.61
CA ASP A 95 8.64 -13.45 6.03
C ASP A 95 8.69 -14.95 6.37
N LYS A 96 8.81 -15.26 7.66
CA LYS A 96 8.91 -16.65 8.14
C LYS A 96 7.68 -17.50 7.79
N ALA A 97 6.53 -16.87 7.56
CA ALA A 97 5.28 -17.55 7.19
C ALA A 97 5.15 -17.79 5.67
N GLY A 98 6.11 -17.32 4.87
CA GLY A 98 6.09 -17.44 3.41
C GLY A 98 5.28 -16.35 2.72
N ASP A 99 4.89 -15.29 3.44
CA ASP A 99 4.25 -14.13 2.85
C ASP A 99 5.31 -13.15 2.29
N ILE A 100 5.08 -12.63 1.10
CA ILE A 100 5.96 -11.62 0.50
C ILE A 100 5.48 -10.24 0.97
N ARG A 101 6.25 -9.59 1.84
CA ARG A 101 6.03 -8.21 2.28
C ARG A 101 6.71 -7.26 1.31
N ILE A 102 5.98 -6.24 0.87
CA ILE A 102 6.48 -5.20 -0.03
C ILE A 102 6.45 -3.89 0.73
N TYR A 103 7.64 -3.34 0.95
CA TYR A 103 7.91 -2.09 1.64
C TYR A 103 8.00 -0.94 0.61
N PHE A 104 7.27 0.15 0.81
CA PHE A 104 7.21 1.31 -0.10
C PHE A 104 7.12 2.62 0.70
N PHE A 105 7.91 3.64 0.37
CA PHE A 105 8.04 4.82 1.26
C PHE A 105 7.98 6.19 0.61
N LYS A 106 8.82 6.47 -0.37
CA LYS A 106 9.21 7.89 -0.56
C LYS A 106 9.32 8.32 -2.01
N LYS A 107 9.09 7.40 -2.94
CA LYS A 107 9.32 7.66 -4.36
C LYS A 107 8.16 7.12 -5.16
N ALA A 108 7.49 8.02 -5.88
CA ALA A 108 6.54 7.59 -6.88
C ALA A 108 7.26 6.93 -8.07
N GLY A 109 6.55 6.00 -8.69
CA GLY A 109 7.02 5.26 -9.85
C GLY A 109 6.48 3.84 -9.85
N THR A 110 7.13 2.98 -10.62
CA THR A 110 6.74 1.57 -10.74
C THR A 110 7.92 0.66 -10.48
N ALA A 111 7.67 -0.45 -9.79
CA ALA A 111 8.64 -1.52 -9.62
C ALA A 111 7.96 -2.87 -9.87
N ASP A 112 8.59 -3.71 -10.69
CA ASP A 112 8.12 -5.07 -10.95
C ASP A 112 8.76 -6.01 -9.93
N ILE A 113 7.94 -6.67 -9.13
CA ILE A 113 8.37 -7.71 -8.20
C ILE A 113 8.25 -9.05 -8.90
N SER A 114 9.34 -9.82 -8.91
CA SER A 114 9.40 -11.15 -9.54
C SER A 114 9.98 -12.18 -8.58
N PHE A 115 9.47 -13.40 -8.62
CA PHE A 115 9.97 -14.52 -7.83
C PHE A 115 9.63 -15.85 -8.50
N GLN A 116 10.29 -16.91 -8.04
CA GLN A 116 10.14 -18.26 -8.57
C GLN A 116 9.64 -19.21 -7.49
N ILE A 117 8.75 -20.12 -7.88
CA ILE A 117 8.37 -21.29 -7.08
C ILE A 117 8.47 -22.50 -8.01
N GLY A 118 9.42 -23.40 -7.72
CA GLY A 118 9.78 -24.46 -8.65
C GLY A 118 10.23 -23.90 -10.01
N ARG A 119 9.57 -24.33 -11.08
CA ARG A 119 9.84 -23.84 -12.46
C ARG A 119 8.98 -22.63 -12.85
N GLN A 120 8.01 -22.25 -12.02
CA GLN A 120 7.09 -21.16 -12.33
C GLN A 120 7.69 -19.83 -11.89
N THR A 121 7.72 -18.85 -12.79
CA THR A 121 8.03 -17.45 -12.47
C THR A 121 6.72 -16.66 -12.34
N LEU A 122 6.58 -15.93 -11.25
CA LEU A 122 5.44 -15.07 -10.96
C LEU A 122 5.91 -13.63 -10.82
N SER A 123 5.12 -12.70 -11.34
CA SER A 123 5.40 -11.27 -11.25
C SER A 123 4.16 -10.42 -10.96
N SER A 124 4.40 -9.30 -10.29
CA SER A 124 3.38 -8.29 -9.98
C SER A 124 4.00 -6.90 -10.05
N ARG A 125 3.32 -5.98 -10.73
CA ARG A 125 3.74 -4.58 -10.83
C ARG A 125 3.25 -3.78 -9.62
N ILE A 126 4.15 -3.16 -8.89
CA ILE A 126 3.80 -2.20 -7.85
C ILE A 126 3.88 -0.81 -8.43
N THR A 127 2.80 -0.05 -8.33
CA THR A 127 2.76 1.36 -8.72
C THR A 127 2.61 2.21 -7.47
N VAL A 128 3.58 3.06 -7.18
CA VAL A 128 3.49 4.07 -6.12
C VAL A 128 3.23 5.41 -6.80
N LYS A 129 2.16 6.09 -6.41
CA LYS A 129 1.81 7.42 -6.91
C LYS A 129 2.18 8.48 -5.90
N GLU A 130 2.43 9.69 -6.38
CA GLU A 130 2.55 10.84 -5.50
C GLU A 130 1.30 11.00 -4.64
N TYR A 131 1.52 11.34 -3.38
CA TYR A 131 0.43 11.58 -2.44
C TYR A 131 -0.38 12.79 -2.89
N THR A 132 -1.70 12.67 -2.83
CA THR A 132 -2.62 13.79 -3.01
C THR A 132 -3.68 13.69 -1.93
N ASN A 133 -4.03 14.83 -1.33
CA ASN A 133 -5.08 14.89 -0.31
C ASN A 133 -6.38 14.24 -0.83
N PRO A 134 -6.85 13.15 -0.22
CA PRO A 134 -8.07 12.47 -0.66
C PRO A 134 -9.34 13.24 -0.27
N LEU A 135 -9.23 14.35 0.48
CA LEU A 135 -10.32 15.21 0.93
C LEU A 135 -10.42 16.46 0.06
N ALA A 136 -11.63 16.77 -0.38
CA ALA A 136 -11.96 18.11 -0.92
C ALA A 136 -12.25 19.10 0.20
N SER A 137 -12.81 18.61 1.32
CA SER A 137 -13.04 19.43 2.51
C SER A 137 -13.16 18.54 3.74
N PHE A 138 -12.63 18.99 4.87
CA PHE A 138 -12.88 18.42 6.18
C PHE A 138 -12.98 19.54 7.22
N LYS A 139 -14.17 19.70 7.76
CA LYS A 139 -14.50 20.72 8.76
C LYS A 139 -15.05 20.10 10.03
N VAL A 140 -14.70 20.70 11.15
CA VAL A 140 -15.33 20.46 12.45
C VAL A 140 -15.80 21.80 12.98
N GLY A 141 -17.11 22.02 12.95
CA GLY A 141 -17.70 23.32 13.24
C GLY A 141 -17.27 24.37 12.21
N LYS A 142 -16.70 25.47 12.71
CA LYS A 142 -16.15 26.56 11.88
C LYS A 142 -14.71 26.32 11.42
N LYS A 143 -13.99 25.34 12.01
CA LYS A 143 -12.58 25.08 11.70
C LYS A 143 -12.47 24.17 10.48
N ASP A 144 -11.55 24.51 9.59
CA ASP A 144 -11.20 23.73 8.40
C ASP A 144 -9.84 23.07 8.60
N PHE A 145 -9.83 21.74 8.49
CA PHE A 145 -8.65 20.90 8.67
C PHE A 145 -8.16 20.29 7.35
N THR A 146 -8.77 20.65 6.22
CA THR A 146 -8.47 20.04 4.91
C THR A 146 -6.99 20.10 4.59
N SER A 147 -6.37 21.27 4.71
CA SER A 147 -4.96 21.48 4.36
C SER A 147 -3.98 20.71 5.26
N ARG A 148 -4.40 20.27 6.46
CA ARG A 148 -3.57 19.45 7.35
C ARG A 148 -3.25 18.09 6.72
N PHE A 149 -4.15 17.58 5.87
CA PHE A 149 -3.97 16.32 5.15
C PHE A 149 -3.37 16.49 3.75
N ASN A 150 -2.71 17.63 3.45
CA ASN A 150 -1.96 17.77 2.20
C ASN A 150 -0.65 16.98 2.22
N TYR A 151 -0.06 16.83 3.41
CA TYR A 151 1.27 16.24 3.61
C TYR A 151 1.32 15.34 4.84
N ALA A 152 0.18 14.88 5.33
CA ALA A 152 0.06 14.04 6.50
C ALA A 152 -1.17 13.15 6.38
N THR A 153 -1.13 12.00 7.02
CA THR A 153 -2.33 11.16 7.21
C THR A 153 -2.85 11.25 8.64
N GLU A 154 -2.12 11.89 9.54
CA GLU A 154 -2.54 12.09 10.92
C GLU A 154 -2.40 13.54 11.33
N TYR A 155 -3.35 14.05 12.12
CA TYR A 155 -3.26 15.39 12.68
C TYR A 155 -3.79 15.41 14.11
N ASN A 156 -2.95 15.91 15.02
CA ASN A 156 -3.29 16.15 16.42
C ASN A 156 -3.80 17.59 16.58
N TYR A 157 -5.07 17.73 16.95
CA TYR A 157 -5.69 19.00 17.28
C TYR A 157 -5.85 19.13 18.79
N PHE A 158 -5.13 20.07 19.38
CA PHE A 158 -5.19 20.38 20.81
C PHE A 158 -6.18 21.53 21.08
N HIS A 159 -6.96 21.41 22.15
CA HIS A 159 -7.91 22.44 22.56
C HIS A 159 -8.14 22.44 24.08
N THR A 160 -8.43 23.62 24.63
CA THR A 160 -8.67 23.82 26.07
C THR A 160 -10.16 23.90 26.42
N SER A 161 -11.01 24.27 25.47
CA SER A 161 -12.46 24.42 25.67
C SER A 161 -13.26 23.28 25.05
N ASP A 162 -14.33 22.82 25.70
CA ASP A 162 -15.27 21.85 25.15
C ASP A 162 -15.77 22.25 23.75
N MET A 163 -15.72 21.32 22.80
CA MET A 163 -16.27 21.49 21.45
C MET A 163 -17.70 20.92 21.40
N LYS A 164 -18.67 21.75 21.78
CA LYS A 164 -20.07 21.34 21.99
C LYS A 164 -20.87 21.40 20.66
N LYS A 165 -21.39 20.24 20.22
CA LYS A 165 -22.32 20.12 19.08
C LYS A 165 -21.74 20.57 17.74
N GLU A 166 -20.46 20.32 17.53
CA GLU A 166 -19.78 20.61 16.27
C GLU A 166 -20.34 19.75 15.13
N MET A 167 -20.61 20.40 14.00
CA MET A 167 -20.88 19.68 12.76
C MET A 167 -19.54 19.20 12.19
N VAL A 168 -19.34 17.88 12.17
CA VAL A 168 -18.31 17.25 11.35
C VAL A 168 -18.83 17.18 9.93
N SER A 169 -18.09 17.72 8.97
CA SER A 169 -18.42 17.67 7.54
C SER A 169 -17.20 17.25 6.74
N ILE A 170 -17.31 16.13 6.02
CA ILE A 170 -16.24 15.56 5.20
C ILE A 170 -16.73 15.45 3.76
N LYS A 171 -15.91 15.87 2.81
CA LYS A 171 -16.13 15.72 1.37
C LYS A 171 -14.90 15.09 0.73
N ALA A 172 -15.10 14.03 -0.03
CA ALA A 172 -14.06 13.36 -0.79
C ALA A 172 -13.63 14.22 -1.99
N ALA A 173 -12.33 14.22 -2.29
CA ALA A 173 -11.79 14.79 -3.52
C ALA A 173 -12.23 14.02 -4.77
N LYS A 174 -12.06 14.61 -5.95
CA LYS A 174 -12.39 13.96 -7.22
C LYS A 174 -11.63 12.63 -7.34
N GLY A 175 -12.35 11.57 -7.71
CA GLY A 175 -11.80 10.21 -7.81
C GLY A 175 -11.78 9.42 -6.50
N TRP A 176 -12.00 10.08 -5.36
CA TRP A 176 -12.04 9.47 -4.04
C TRP A 176 -13.47 9.25 -3.55
N LYS A 177 -13.64 8.30 -2.64
CA LYS A 177 -14.86 8.00 -1.89
C LYS A 177 -14.49 7.67 -0.45
N ILE A 178 -15.35 8.04 0.49
CA ILE A 178 -15.31 7.51 1.86
C ILE A 178 -15.67 6.03 1.76
N SER A 179 -14.77 5.17 2.24
CA SER A 179 -14.90 3.72 2.27
C SER A 179 -15.35 3.24 3.64
N SER A 180 -14.77 3.77 4.71
CA SER A 180 -15.16 3.44 6.09
C SER A 180 -14.81 4.60 7.00
N MET A 181 -15.39 4.61 8.20
CA MET A 181 -15.15 5.65 9.18
C MET A 181 -15.34 5.11 10.59
N LYS A 182 -14.53 5.60 11.52
CA LYS A 182 -14.70 5.41 12.96
C LYS A 182 -14.53 6.75 13.67
N MET A 183 -15.38 7.02 14.64
CA MET A 183 -15.30 8.21 15.48
C MET A 183 -15.43 7.82 16.95
N GLN A 184 -14.64 8.46 17.80
CA GLN A 184 -14.82 8.51 19.26
C GLN A 184 -15.08 9.97 19.63
N TYR A 185 -16.13 10.23 20.41
CA TYR A 185 -16.46 11.57 20.88
C TYR A 185 -17.10 11.52 22.28
N GLY A 186 -16.35 11.91 23.31
CA GLY A 186 -16.73 11.69 24.71
C GLY A 186 -16.96 10.21 24.98
N SER A 187 -18.13 9.87 25.51
CA SER A 187 -18.58 8.48 25.71
C SER A 187 -19.21 7.83 24.47
N GLY A 188 -19.35 8.57 23.37
CA GLY A 188 -20.01 8.10 22.16
C GLY A 188 -19.06 7.54 21.11
N THR A 189 -19.56 6.61 20.32
CA THR A 189 -18.89 6.07 19.13
C THR A 189 -19.77 6.18 17.90
N TYR A 190 -19.15 6.21 16.73
CA TYR A 190 -19.83 6.07 15.45
C TYR A 190 -18.96 5.29 14.48
N GLU A 191 -19.55 4.34 13.77
CA GLU A 191 -18.83 3.53 12.80
C GLU A 191 -19.62 3.39 11.49
N ILE A 192 -18.90 3.44 10.38
CA ILE A 192 -19.33 2.96 9.07
C ILE A 192 -18.29 1.94 8.63
N SER A 193 -18.62 0.65 8.70
CA SER A 193 -17.66 -0.41 8.37
C SER A 193 -17.37 -0.50 6.87
N SER A 194 -18.33 -0.15 6.01
CA SER A 194 -18.14 -0.06 4.55
C SER A 194 -19.17 0.86 3.89
N CYS A 195 -18.73 1.71 2.96
CA CYS A 195 -19.57 2.56 2.12
C CYS A 195 -18.81 3.04 0.86
N LYS A 196 -19.48 3.82 0.01
CA LYS A 196 -18.87 4.50 -1.15
C LYS A 196 -19.38 5.93 -1.28
N LYS A 197 -19.36 6.69 -0.17
CA LYS A 197 -19.96 8.04 -0.11
C LYS A 197 -18.98 9.10 -0.62
N SER A 198 -19.49 10.16 -1.26
CA SER A 198 -18.69 11.35 -1.59
C SER A 198 -18.64 12.36 -0.45
N SER A 199 -19.56 12.27 0.50
CA SER A 199 -19.63 13.19 1.62
C SER A 199 -20.24 12.53 2.86
N PHE A 200 -19.93 13.10 4.01
CA PHE A 200 -20.46 12.74 5.31
C PHE A 200 -20.69 14.00 6.14
N SER A 201 -21.75 14.01 6.94
CA SER A 201 -21.96 15.06 7.92
C SER A 201 -22.64 14.51 9.17
N LYS A 202 -22.18 14.92 10.36
CA LYS A 202 -22.78 14.52 11.64
C LYS A 202 -22.46 15.56 12.72
N LYS A 203 -23.48 15.94 13.51
CA LYS A 203 -23.26 16.73 14.73
C LYS A 203 -22.77 15.83 15.86
N VAL A 204 -21.69 16.21 16.52
CA VAL A 204 -21.09 15.50 17.64
C VAL A 204 -20.57 16.49 18.68
N ALA A 205 -20.29 16.04 19.90
CA ALA A 205 -19.65 16.86 20.91
C ALA A 205 -18.35 16.19 21.33
N PHE A 206 -17.22 16.87 21.10
CA PHE A 206 -15.92 16.38 21.51
C PHE A 206 -15.64 16.86 22.93
N LYS A 207 -15.58 15.89 23.84
CA LYS A 207 -15.49 16.08 25.30
C LYS A 207 -14.53 15.10 25.96
N GLY A 208 -14.13 14.05 25.25
CA GLY A 208 -13.20 13.06 25.76
C GLY A 208 -11.76 13.56 25.69
N ASN A 209 -10.88 12.90 26.42
CA ASN A 209 -9.46 13.25 26.46
C ASN A 209 -8.71 12.79 25.20
N LEU A 210 -9.25 11.81 24.47
CA LEU A 210 -8.67 11.19 23.27
C LEU A 210 -9.76 10.92 22.24
N ASP A 211 -10.51 11.97 21.88
CA ASP A 211 -11.50 11.87 20.83
C ASP A 211 -10.82 11.81 19.46
N TYR A 212 -11.44 11.16 18.47
CA TYR A 212 -10.85 11.06 17.14
C TYR A 212 -11.88 10.85 16.03
N ILE A 213 -11.44 11.11 14.81
CA ILE A 213 -12.10 10.72 13.57
C ILE A 213 -11.06 10.02 12.71
N THR A 214 -11.31 8.75 12.39
CA THR A 214 -10.54 8.00 11.41
C THR A 214 -11.42 7.75 10.19
N VAL A 215 -10.95 8.11 9.00
CA VAL A 215 -11.66 7.92 7.74
C VAL A 215 -10.76 7.17 6.74
N THR A 216 -11.25 6.05 6.21
CA THR A 216 -10.57 5.35 5.12
C THR A 216 -11.17 5.81 3.79
N MET A 217 -10.32 6.38 2.95
CA MET A 217 -10.64 6.86 1.62
C MET A 217 -10.26 5.82 0.58
N TYR A 218 -11.12 5.63 -0.42
CA TYR A 218 -10.93 4.71 -1.52
C TYR A 218 -10.87 5.45 -2.85
N HIS A 219 -9.85 5.18 -3.65
CA HIS A 219 -9.70 5.78 -4.97
C HIS A 219 -10.29 4.86 -6.06
N ALA A 220 -11.35 5.31 -6.72
CA ALA A 220 -12.18 4.46 -7.58
C ALA A 220 -11.45 3.90 -8.80
N LYS A 221 -10.50 4.66 -9.37
CA LYS A 221 -9.74 4.24 -10.57
C LYS A 221 -8.63 3.25 -10.22
N THR A 222 -7.89 3.51 -9.15
CA THR A 222 -6.70 2.72 -8.79
C THR A 222 -7.00 1.58 -7.82
N LYS A 223 -8.21 1.56 -7.24
CA LYS A 223 -8.64 0.58 -6.25
C LYS A 223 -7.80 0.62 -4.95
N SER A 224 -7.15 1.75 -4.69
CA SER A 224 -6.25 1.98 -3.55
C SER A 224 -6.98 2.60 -2.38
N TYR A 225 -6.39 2.49 -1.19
CA TYR A 225 -6.92 3.06 0.04
C TYR A 225 -5.89 3.98 0.69
N VAL A 226 -6.38 5.02 1.37
CA VAL A 226 -5.61 5.90 2.25
C VAL A 226 -6.46 6.16 3.49
N THR A 227 -5.89 5.94 4.67
CA THR A 227 -6.58 6.21 5.94
C THR A 227 -6.04 7.50 6.53
N LEU A 228 -6.96 8.35 7.00
CA LEU A 228 -6.65 9.61 7.65
C LEU A 228 -7.20 9.60 9.07
N THR A 229 -6.44 10.14 10.02
CA THR A 229 -6.84 10.27 11.41
C THR A 229 -6.72 11.72 11.87
N TRP A 230 -7.79 12.23 12.48
CA TRP A 230 -7.81 13.50 13.18
C TRP A 230 -8.05 13.21 14.66
N ASN A 231 -7.05 13.50 15.49
CA ASN A 231 -7.15 13.35 16.93
C ASN A 231 -7.55 14.70 17.54
N CYS A 232 -8.50 14.68 18.45
CA CYS A 232 -8.98 15.83 19.21
C CYS A 232 -8.59 15.60 20.67
N ILE A 233 -7.56 16.32 21.09
CA ILE A 233 -6.93 16.13 22.38
C ILE A 233 -7.27 17.34 23.25
N ARG A 234 -7.83 17.07 24.42
CA ARG A 234 -8.12 18.08 25.41
C ARG A 234 -6.87 18.32 26.27
N GLU A 235 -6.45 19.58 26.33
CA GLU A 235 -5.43 20.07 27.28
C GLU A 235 -6.07 20.52 28.60
#